data_AF-A0A0E9M0Y9-F1
#
_entry.id   AF-A0A0E9M0Y9-F1
#
_cell.length_a   1.000
_cell.length_b   1.000
_cell.length_c   1.000
_cell.angle_alpha   90.00
_cell.angle_beta   90.00
_cell.angle_gamma   90.00
#
_symmetry.space_group_name_H-M   'P 1'
#
loop_
_entity.id
_entity.type
_entity.pdbx_description
1 polymer ?
#
loop_
_entity_poly.entity_id
_entity_poly.type
_entity_poly.pdbx_seq_one_letter_code
_entity_poly.pdbx_strand_id
1 'polypeptide(L)'
;MEKFSIQNIQKIVSLNSELDLEKASSLYLRLRVLAKEDKSYEAVRKHLRKLISDYEEKNWSDENSITDNQIRESDLAEVIVQAENEFYQKRKGLIKAKLKGAGLNQNDLAKILEHRKGYMSELINGLRPFSKEDLVVINRLFKIKFEDLIPAFIQPERASHIKKTLESLSSNKIKLTTKDFDLQKA
;
A
#
# COMPACT_ATOMS: atom_id res chain seq x y z
N MET A 1 -7.65 -7.38 7.88
CA MET A 1 -8.07 -6.71 6.63
C MET A 1 -7.32 -5.40 6.53
N GLU A 2 -6.79 -5.06 5.36
CA GLU A 2 -6.02 -3.83 5.16
C GLU A 2 -6.95 -2.60 5.23
N LYS A 3 -6.66 -1.67 6.16
CA LYS A 3 -7.48 -0.48 6.45
C LYS A 3 -7.72 0.37 5.20
N PHE A 4 -6.68 0.54 4.40
CA PHE A 4 -6.65 1.39 3.22
C PHE A 4 -6.98 0.67 1.90
N SER A 5 -7.55 -0.53 1.96
CA SER A 5 -8.12 -1.15 0.75
C SER A 5 -9.35 -0.37 0.27
N ILE A 6 -9.52 -0.25 -1.06
CA ILE A 6 -10.61 0.53 -1.68
C ILE A 6 -12.02 0.26 -1.11
N GLN A 7 -12.30 -0.99 -0.70
CA GLN A 7 -13.56 -1.42 -0.11
C GLN A 7 -13.80 -0.96 1.34
N ASN A 8 -12.73 -0.53 2.02
CA ASN A 8 -12.75 -0.13 3.42
C ASN A 8 -12.63 1.39 3.60
N ILE A 9 -12.19 2.13 2.57
CA ILE A 9 -11.94 3.58 2.66
C ILE A 9 -13.17 4.35 3.14
N GLN A 10 -14.37 4.02 2.63
CA GLN A 10 -15.61 4.69 3.03
C GLN A 10 -15.99 4.44 4.51
N LYS A 11 -15.41 3.42 5.15
CA LYS A 11 -15.63 3.09 6.57
C LYS A 11 -14.66 3.83 7.49
N ILE A 12 -13.64 4.49 6.96
CA ILE A 12 -12.67 5.25 7.74
C ILE A 12 -13.34 6.54 8.17
N VAL A 13 -13.44 6.76 9.48
CA VAL A 13 -14.04 7.96 10.08
C VAL A 13 -13.00 9.06 10.30
N SER A 14 -11.78 8.68 10.69
CA SER A 14 -10.66 9.61 10.94
C SER A 14 -9.32 8.97 10.62
N LEU A 15 -8.33 9.82 10.33
CA LEU A 15 -6.91 9.46 10.28
C LEU A 15 -6.32 9.70 11.68
N ASN A 16 -5.46 8.79 12.14
CA ASN A 16 -4.98 8.80 13.53
C ASN A 16 -3.45 8.85 13.64
N SER A 17 -2.73 8.96 12.53
CA SER A 17 -1.27 9.03 12.48
C SER A 17 -0.78 9.61 11.15
N GLU A 18 0.49 10.05 11.12
CA GLU A 18 1.17 10.46 9.89
C GLU A 18 1.17 9.35 8.82
N LEU A 19 1.31 8.09 9.26
CA LEU A 19 1.21 6.95 8.33
C LEU A 19 -0.19 6.79 7.71
N ASP A 20 -1.25 7.09 8.47
CA ASP A 20 -2.61 7.11 7.93
C ASP A 20 -2.77 8.24 6.90
N LEU A 21 -2.22 9.43 7.20
CA LEU A 21 -2.21 10.59 6.31
C LEU A 21 -1.51 10.24 4.98
N GLU A 22 -0.29 9.74 5.04
CA GLU A 22 0.48 9.41 3.84
C GLU A 22 -0.17 8.31 3.00
N LYS A 23 -0.71 7.25 3.64
CA LYS A 23 -1.47 6.20 2.92
C LYS A 23 -2.72 6.78 2.25
N ALA A 24 -3.45 7.67 2.92
CA ALA A 24 -4.62 8.34 2.37
C ALA A 24 -4.27 9.23 1.18
N SER A 25 -3.22 10.06 1.32
CA SER A 25 -2.70 10.96 0.29
C SER A 25 -2.24 10.19 -0.94
N SER A 26 -1.46 9.12 -0.75
CA SER A 26 -1.03 8.25 -1.85
C SER A 26 -2.21 7.64 -2.62
N LEU A 27 -3.21 7.11 -1.91
CA LEU A 27 -4.41 6.56 -2.55
C LEU A 27 -5.24 7.61 -3.29
N TYR A 28 -5.39 8.80 -2.70
CA TYR A 28 -6.11 9.91 -3.31
C TYR A 28 -5.49 10.30 -4.67
N LEU A 29 -4.16 10.28 -4.76
CA LEU A 29 -3.41 10.50 -6.00
C LEU A 29 -3.59 9.35 -7.00
N ARG A 30 -3.45 8.09 -6.58
CA ARG A 30 -3.62 6.91 -7.46
C ARG A 30 -5.03 6.86 -8.09
N LEU A 31 -6.06 7.19 -7.31
CA LEU A 31 -7.44 7.23 -7.79
C LEU A 31 -7.70 8.35 -8.80
N ARG A 32 -6.83 9.36 -8.93
CA ARG A 32 -7.02 10.46 -9.89
C ARG A 32 -7.18 9.97 -11.32
N VAL A 33 -6.39 8.97 -11.73
CA VAL A 33 -6.45 8.42 -13.09
C VAL A 33 -7.69 7.56 -13.26
N LEU A 34 -7.94 6.66 -12.29
CA LEU A 34 -9.07 5.73 -12.34
C LEU A 34 -10.42 6.43 -12.28
N ALA A 35 -10.54 7.54 -11.55
CA ALA A 35 -11.77 8.34 -11.49
C ALA A 35 -12.14 9.01 -12.83
N LYS A 36 -11.18 9.15 -13.76
CA LYS A 36 -11.49 9.62 -15.12
C LYS A 36 -12.15 8.52 -15.96
N GLU A 37 -11.85 7.26 -15.66
CA GLU A 37 -12.36 6.09 -16.37
C GLU A 37 -13.66 5.57 -15.76
N ASP A 38 -13.76 5.60 -14.43
CA ASP A 38 -14.94 5.17 -13.66
C ASP A 38 -15.28 6.20 -12.57
N LYS A 39 -16.43 6.86 -12.75
CA LYS A 39 -16.95 7.88 -11.82
C LYS A 39 -17.28 7.31 -10.44
N SER A 40 -17.42 5.99 -10.28
CA SER A 40 -17.65 5.36 -8.98
C SER A 40 -16.55 5.70 -7.96
N TYR A 41 -15.32 5.95 -8.43
CA TYR A 41 -14.19 6.35 -7.58
C TYR A 41 -14.26 7.81 -7.10
N GLU A 42 -15.10 8.68 -7.67
CA GLU A 42 -15.19 10.08 -7.24
C GLU A 42 -15.67 10.21 -5.79
N ALA A 43 -16.64 9.39 -5.38
CA ALA A 43 -17.14 9.38 -4.01
C ALA A 43 -16.03 9.03 -3.02
N VAL A 44 -15.21 8.02 -3.35
CA VAL A 44 -14.05 7.63 -2.54
C VAL A 44 -13.01 8.76 -2.47
N ARG A 45 -12.70 9.40 -3.60
CA ARG A 45 -11.74 10.51 -3.63
C ARG A 45 -12.19 11.72 -2.82
N LYS A 46 -13.49 12.05 -2.86
CA LYS A 46 -14.06 13.12 -2.02
C LYS A 46 -13.92 12.79 -0.55
N HIS A 47 -14.19 11.54 -0.17
CA HIS A 47 -14.03 11.07 1.22
C HIS A 47 -12.58 11.16 1.69
N LEU A 48 -11.63 10.67 0.88
CA LEU A 48 -10.20 10.78 1.20
C LEU A 48 -9.75 12.24 1.35
N ARG A 49 -10.19 13.13 0.45
CA ARG A 49 -9.86 14.56 0.55
C ARG A 49 -10.33 15.16 1.87
N LYS A 50 -11.55 14.82 2.29
CA LYS A 50 -12.09 15.27 3.58
C LYS A 50 -11.22 14.74 4.74
N LEU A 51 -10.93 13.44 4.77
CA LEU A 51 -10.11 12.83 5.81
C LEU A 51 -8.71 13.46 5.92
N ILE A 52 -8.07 13.74 4.78
CA ILE A 52 -6.76 14.39 4.69
C ILE A 52 -6.86 15.80 5.26
N SER A 53 -7.80 16.61 4.75
CA SER A 53 -8.00 18.00 5.19
C SER A 53 -8.32 18.09 6.68
N ASP A 54 -9.18 17.20 7.20
CA ASP A 54 -9.56 17.19 8.62
C ASP A 54 -8.35 16.85 9.52
N TYR A 55 -7.42 16.01 9.05
CA TYR A 55 -6.22 15.67 9.79
C TYR A 55 -5.16 16.77 9.71
N GLU A 56 -4.92 17.33 8.52
CA GLU A 56 -3.99 18.45 8.31
C GLU A 56 -4.41 19.67 9.13
N GLU A 57 -5.69 20.04 9.11
CA GLU A 57 -6.22 21.15 9.91
C GLU A 57 -6.02 20.92 11.42
N LYS A 58 -6.13 19.67 11.88
CA LYS A 58 -6.00 19.35 13.30
C LYS A 58 -4.55 19.31 13.79
N ASN A 59 -3.61 18.83 12.97
CA ASN A 59 -2.25 18.51 13.42
C ASN A 59 -1.17 19.43 12.82
N TRP A 60 -1.47 20.11 11.72
CA TRP A 60 -0.48 20.87 10.92
C TRP A 60 -0.87 22.33 10.63
N SER A 61 -2.02 22.81 11.14
CA SER A 61 -2.50 24.18 10.88
C SER A 61 -1.77 25.27 11.66
N ASP A 62 -1.33 24.99 12.90
CA ASP A 62 -0.58 25.93 13.73
C ASP A 62 0.91 25.60 13.72
N GLU A 63 1.66 26.33 12.90
CA GLU A 63 3.12 26.18 12.74
C GLU A 63 3.89 26.27 14.06
N ASN A 64 3.41 27.04 15.05
CA ASN A 64 4.10 27.21 16.33
C ASN A 64 3.93 26.00 17.26
N SER A 65 2.95 25.15 16.99
CA SER A 65 2.66 23.94 17.77
C SER A 65 3.38 22.70 17.25
N ILE A 66 3.96 22.77 16.05
CA ILE A 66 4.64 21.65 15.41
C ILE A 66 5.93 21.33 16.16
N THR A 67 6.09 20.05 16.50
CA THR A 67 7.28 19.56 17.21
C THR A 67 8.23 18.85 16.26
N ASP A 68 9.53 18.85 16.57
CA ASP A 68 10.54 18.07 15.82
C ASP A 68 10.18 16.58 15.75
N ASN A 69 9.54 16.03 16.78
CA ASN A 69 9.12 14.63 16.76
C ASN A 69 8.01 14.38 15.75
N GLN A 70 7.06 15.31 15.62
CA GLN A 70 6.00 15.21 14.62
C GLN A 70 6.58 15.26 13.19
N ILE A 71 7.57 16.14 12.95
CA ILE A 71 8.29 16.20 11.67
C ILE A 71 8.95 14.85 11.37
N ARG A 72 9.68 14.27 12.34
CA ARG A 72 10.32 12.95 12.18
C ARG A 72 9.31 11.83 11.92
N GLU A 73 8.14 11.86 12.55
CA GLU A 73 7.07 10.88 12.30
C GLU A 73 6.51 11.02 10.88
N SER A 74 6.39 12.26 10.37
CA SER A 74 5.96 12.55 9.01
C SER A 74 6.99 12.07 7.98
N ASP A 75 8.27 12.41 8.15
CA ASP A 75 9.36 11.95 7.29
C ASP A 75 9.41 10.41 7.21
N LEU A 76 9.24 9.74 8.35
CA LEU A 76 9.21 8.28 8.41
C LEU A 76 8.00 7.71 7.66
N ALA A 77 6.82 8.31 7.83
CA ALA A 77 5.61 7.90 7.14
C ALA A 77 5.75 8.03 5.62
N GLU A 78 6.35 9.13 5.14
CA GLU A 78 6.61 9.37 3.72
C GLU A 78 7.54 8.29 3.15
N VAL A 79 8.67 8.00 3.82
CA VAL A 79 9.63 6.98 3.37
C VAL A 79 8.97 5.60 3.25
N ILE A 80 8.14 5.23 4.24
CA ILE A 80 7.41 3.96 4.22
C ILE A 80 6.47 3.93 3.00
N VAL A 81 5.60 4.93 2.85
CA VAL A 81 4.60 4.94 1.77
C VAL A 81 5.26 5.05 0.40
N GLN A 82 6.33 5.81 0.26
CA GLN A 82 7.12 5.90 -0.97
C GLN A 82 7.62 4.52 -1.39
N ALA A 83 8.24 3.78 -0.48
CA ALA A 83 8.83 2.52 -0.85
C ALA A 83 7.76 1.42 -1.07
N GLU A 84 6.60 1.49 -0.41
CA GLU A 84 5.42 0.69 -0.80
C GLU A 84 5.00 1.01 -2.25
N ASN A 85 4.94 2.30 -2.61
CA ASN A 85 4.62 2.73 -3.97
C ASN A 85 5.63 2.17 -4.98
N GLU A 86 6.92 2.29 -4.70
CA GLU A 86 7.99 1.78 -5.55
C GLU A 86 7.87 0.28 -5.77
N PHE A 87 7.61 -0.48 -4.70
CA PHE A 87 7.34 -1.92 -4.79
C PHE A 87 6.16 -2.22 -5.73
N TYR A 88 5.03 -1.53 -5.56
CA TYR A 88 3.86 -1.75 -6.40
C TYR A 88 4.10 -1.35 -7.87
N GLN A 89 4.84 -0.28 -8.14
CA GLN A 89 5.20 0.10 -9.51
C GLN A 89 6.14 -0.92 -10.14
N LYS A 90 7.16 -1.39 -9.42
CA LYS A 90 8.08 -2.43 -9.90
C LYS A 90 7.32 -3.72 -10.24
N ARG A 91 6.46 -4.20 -9.32
CA ARG A 91 5.62 -5.38 -9.54
C ARG A 91 4.73 -5.22 -10.77
N LYS A 92 4.04 -4.08 -10.90
CA LYS A 92 3.21 -3.75 -12.07
C LYS A 92 4.02 -3.77 -13.36
N GLY A 93 5.20 -3.18 -13.37
CA GLY A 93 6.12 -3.17 -14.50
C GLY A 93 6.52 -4.58 -14.93
N LEU A 94 6.93 -5.43 -13.98
CA LEU A 94 7.32 -6.82 -14.23
C LEU A 94 6.17 -7.66 -14.81
N ILE A 95 4.97 -7.57 -14.22
CA ILE A 95 3.79 -8.29 -14.71
C ILE A 95 3.47 -7.83 -16.14
N LYS A 96 3.43 -6.51 -16.40
CA LYS A 96 3.14 -5.98 -17.73
C LYS A 96 4.19 -6.38 -18.78
N ALA A 97 5.47 -6.38 -18.41
CA ALA A 97 6.54 -6.80 -19.31
C ALA A 97 6.41 -8.28 -19.69
N LYS A 98 6.11 -9.15 -18.71
CA LYS A 98 5.91 -10.59 -18.95
C LYS A 98 4.66 -10.88 -19.79
N LEU A 99 3.56 -10.17 -19.54
CA LEU A 99 2.36 -10.25 -20.36
C LEU A 99 2.66 -9.88 -21.82
N LYS A 100 3.32 -8.73 -22.04
CA LYS A 100 3.70 -8.28 -23.39
C LYS A 100 4.60 -9.29 -24.10
N GLY A 101 5.58 -9.86 -23.39
CA GLY A 101 6.47 -10.90 -23.94
C GLY A 101 5.74 -12.19 -24.33
N ALA A 102 4.60 -12.48 -23.71
CA ALA A 102 3.74 -13.63 -24.02
C ALA A 102 2.62 -13.29 -25.02
N GLY A 103 2.56 -12.07 -25.55
CA GLY A 103 1.47 -11.61 -26.41
C GLY A 103 0.12 -11.43 -25.70
N LEU A 104 0.12 -11.35 -24.37
CA LEU A 104 -1.07 -11.20 -23.53
C LEU A 104 -1.25 -9.73 -23.09
N ASN A 105 -2.49 -9.35 -22.83
CA ASN A 105 -2.82 -8.06 -22.20
C ASN A 105 -3.42 -8.26 -20.80
N GLN A 106 -3.71 -7.15 -20.11
CA GLN A 106 -4.25 -7.18 -18.75
C GLN A 106 -5.64 -7.82 -18.65
N ASN A 107 -6.48 -7.74 -19.70
CA ASN A 107 -7.78 -8.41 -19.72
C ASN A 107 -7.62 -9.93 -19.84
N ASP A 108 -6.59 -10.40 -20.55
CA ASP A 108 -6.31 -11.85 -20.63
C ASP A 108 -5.84 -12.37 -19.27
N LEU A 109 -4.99 -11.62 -18.57
CA LEU A 109 -4.64 -11.95 -17.19
C LEU A 109 -5.87 -11.96 -16.27
N ALA A 110 -6.79 -11.01 -16.46
CA ALA A 110 -8.04 -10.99 -15.69
C ALA A 110 -8.84 -12.27 -15.91
N LYS A 111 -8.98 -12.74 -17.16
CA LYS A 111 -9.67 -14.01 -17.48
C LYS A 111 -8.96 -15.22 -16.86
N ILE A 112 -7.63 -15.28 -16.96
CA ILE A 112 -6.80 -16.36 -16.40
C ILE A 112 -6.97 -16.48 -14.87
N LEU A 113 -7.07 -15.34 -14.20
CA LEU A 113 -7.26 -15.26 -12.74
C LEU A 113 -8.74 -15.25 -12.32
N GLU A 114 -9.67 -15.44 -13.26
CA GLU A 114 -11.11 -15.42 -13.02
C GLU A 114 -11.64 -14.11 -12.40
N HIS A 115 -10.98 -12.99 -12.72
CA HIS A 115 -11.33 -11.66 -12.22
C HIS A 115 -12.03 -10.80 -13.29
N ARG A 116 -12.89 -9.89 -12.82
CA ARG A 116 -13.46 -8.84 -13.67
C ARG A 116 -12.39 -7.81 -14.04
N LYS A 117 -12.52 -7.20 -15.22
CA LYS A 117 -11.59 -6.17 -15.73
C LYS A 117 -11.30 -5.04 -14.72
N GLY A 118 -12.35 -4.50 -14.11
CA GLY A 118 -12.22 -3.44 -13.09
C GLY A 118 -11.42 -3.91 -11.86
N TYR A 119 -11.75 -5.09 -11.34
CA TYR A 119 -11.04 -5.71 -10.21
C TYR A 119 -9.56 -5.95 -10.54
N MET A 120 -9.25 -6.45 -11.73
CA MET A 120 -7.87 -6.62 -12.19
C MET A 120 -7.10 -5.29 -12.24
N SER A 121 -7.77 -4.20 -12.65
CA SER A 121 -7.18 -2.86 -12.61
C SER A 121 -6.86 -2.41 -11.19
N GLU A 122 -7.76 -2.67 -10.24
CA GLU A 122 -7.53 -2.38 -8.82
C GLU A 122 -6.32 -3.16 -8.26
N LEU A 123 -6.19 -4.44 -8.60
CA LEU A 123 -5.06 -5.29 -8.21
C LEU A 123 -3.72 -4.79 -8.78
N ILE A 124 -3.68 -4.54 -10.09
CA ILE A 124 -2.46 -4.08 -10.79
C ILE A 124 -2.00 -2.71 -10.29
N ASN A 125 -2.93 -1.83 -9.93
CA ASN A 125 -2.62 -0.50 -9.41
C ASN A 125 -2.42 -0.47 -7.88
N GLY A 126 -2.47 -1.63 -7.21
CA GLY A 126 -2.24 -1.72 -5.77
C GLY A 126 -3.31 -1.04 -4.91
N LEU A 127 -4.56 -0.93 -5.41
CA LEU A 127 -5.72 -0.51 -4.61
C LEU A 127 -6.32 -1.67 -3.81
N ARG A 128 -6.02 -2.89 -4.26
CA ARG A 128 -6.33 -4.15 -3.59
C ARG A 128 -5.10 -5.06 -3.65
N PRO A 129 -4.86 -5.87 -2.61
CA PRO A 129 -3.84 -6.89 -2.66
C PRO A 129 -4.29 -8.05 -3.55
N PHE A 130 -3.34 -8.64 -4.27
CA PHE A 130 -3.53 -9.96 -4.88
C PHE A 130 -3.77 -11.02 -3.81
N SER A 131 -4.61 -12.00 -4.10
CA SER A 131 -4.72 -13.19 -3.26
C SER A 131 -3.45 -14.04 -3.38
N LYS A 132 -3.24 -14.93 -2.40
CA LYS A 132 -2.12 -15.89 -2.47
C LYS A 132 -2.21 -16.74 -3.75
N GLU A 133 -3.40 -17.15 -4.15
CA GLU A 133 -3.62 -17.95 -5.35
C GLU A 133 -3.25 -17.17 -6.61
N ASP A 134 -3.68 -15.91 -6.73
CA ASP A 134 -3.30 -15.05 -7.85
C ASP A 134 -1.78 -14.94 -7.99
N LEU A 135 -1.09 -14.75 -6.86
CA LEU A 135 0.36 -14.62 -6.83
C LEU A 135 1.06 -15.91 -7.23
N VAL A 136 0.55 -17.07 -6.82
CA VAL A 136 1.05 -18.39 -7.23
C VAL A 136 0.86 -18.57 -8.73
N VAL A 137 -0.32 -18.25 -9.28
CA VAL A 137 -0.60 -18.36 -10.71
C VAL A 137 0.33 -17.44 -11.52
N ILE A 138 0.48 -16.16 -11.13
CA ILE A 138 1.41 -15.21 -11.77
C ILE A 138 2.85 -15.71 -11.73
N ASN A 139 3.30 -16.22 -10.58
CA ASN A 139 4.63 -16.83 -10.43
C ASN A 139 4.81 -18.01 -11.39
N ARG A 140 3.83 -18.92 -11.46
CA ARG A 140 3.96 -20.15 -12.27
C ARG A 140 3.88 -19.89 -13.76
N LEU A 141 3.04 -18.95 -14.20
CA LEU A 141 2.91 -18.56 -15.60
C LEU A 141 4.12 -17.76 -16.10
N PHE A 142 4.55 -16.74 -15.35
CA PHE A 142 5.54 -15.77 -15.85
C PHE A 142 6.94 -15.94 -15.27
N LYS A 143 7.12 -16.88 -14.34
CA LYS A 143 8.39 -17.14 -13.63
C LYS A 143 8.94 -15.88 -12.92
N ILE A 144 8.05 -14.99 -12.48
CA ILE A 144 8.42 -13.84 -11.64
C ILE A 144 8.62 -14.35 -10.22
N LYS A 145 9.73 -14.00 -9.58
CA LYS A 145 10.03 -14.45 -8.22
C LYS A 145 9.03 -13.89 -7.21
N PHE A 146 8.75 -14.64 -6.14
CA PHE A 146 7.82 -14.18 -5.11
C PHE A 146 8.29 -12.90 -4.41
N GLU A 147 9.60 -12.69 -4.27
CA GLU A 147 10.20 -11.46 -3.72
C GLU A 147 9.87 -10.20 -4.54
N ASP A 148 9.53 -10.35 -5.83
CA ASP A 148 9.07 -9.24 -6.68
C ASP A 148 7.53 -9.12 -6.75
N LEU A 149 6.80 -10.06 -6.15
CA LEU A 149 5.34 -10.15 -6.17
C LEU A 149 4.70 -9.84 -4.81
N ILE A 150 5.40 -10.21 -3.74
CA ILE A 150 5.00 -10.05 -2.33
C ILE A 150 5.91 -9.03 -1.66
N PRO A 151 5.35 -8.03 -0.96
CA PRO A 151 6.15 -7.10 -0.18
C PRO A 151 6.95 -7.86 0.89
N ALA A 152 8.27 -7.70 0.92
CA ALA A 152 9.17 -8.45 1.80
C ALA A 152 9.42 -7.79 3.17
N PHE A 153 8.70 -6.72 3.48
CA PHE A 153 8.83 -5.95 4.72
C PHE A 153 7.63 -6.16 5.65
N ILE A 154 7.86 -6.01 6.95
CA ILE A 154 6.81 -6.06 7.95
C ILE A 154 6.08 -4.71 7.98
N GLN A 155 4.76 -4.73 7.82
CA GLN A 155 3.92 -3.54 7.95
C GLN A 155 4.10 -2.86 9.32
N PRO A 156 4.23 -1.53 9.41
CA PRO A 156 4.55 -0.82 10.65
C PRO A 156 3.59 -1.11 11.81
N GLU A 157 2.29 -1.24 11.53
CA GLU A 157 1.29 -1.53 12.56
C GLU A 157 1.53 -2.91 13.19
N ARG A 158 1.97 -3.86 12.38
CA ARG A 158 2.32 -5.22 12.82
C ARG A 158 3.70 -5.27 13.46
N ALA A 159 4.65 -4.48 12.97
CA ALA A 159 5.99 -4.33 13.54
C ALA A 159 5.94 -3.89 15.01
N SER A 160 5.14 -2.87 15.32
CA SER A 160 4.98 -2.37 16.70
C SER A 160 4.44 -3.45 17.63
N HIS A 161 3.43 -4.21 17.19
CA HIS A 161 2.90 -5.33 17.96
C HIS A 161 3.95 -6.43 18.19
N ILE A 162 4.64 -6.86 17.12
CA ILE A 162 5.68 -7.89 17.23
C ILE A 162 6.78 -7.45 18.18
N LYS A 163 7.28 -6.20 18.07
CA LYS A 163 8.32 -5.67 18.96
C LYS A 163 7.90 -5.74 20.42
N LYS A 164 6.70 -5.24 20.77
CA LYS A 164 6.15 -5.29 22.14
C LYS A 164 6.03 -6.72 22.66
N THR A 165 5.57 -7.65 21.82
CA THR A 165 5.48 -9.07 22.18
C THR A 165 6.87 -9.69 22.35
N LEU A 166 7.84 -9.34 21.51
CA LEU A 166 9.19 -9.90 21.65
C LEU A 166 9.88 -9.40 22.93
N GLU A 167 9.66 -8.16 23.32
CA GLU A 167 10.16 -7.57 24.58
C GLU A 167 9.54 -8.23 25.83
N SER A 168 8.29 -8.71 25.74
CA SER A 168 7.62 -9.38 26.87
C SER A 168 7.98 -10.86 27.04
N LEU A 169 8.68 -11.46 26.06
CA LEU A 169 9.08 -12.86 26.11
C LEU A 169 10.43 -13.00 26.84
N SER A 170 10.45 -13.80 27.91
CA SER A 170 11.57 -13.96 28.85
C SER A 170 12.84 -14.61 28.26
N SER A 171 12.80 -15.14 27.04
CA SER A 171 13.90 -15.89 26.42
C SER A 171 14.08 -15.57 24.94
N ASN A 172 14.07 -14.29 24.57
CA ASN A 172 14.09 -13.95 23.15
C ASN A 172 15.49 -13.87 22.55
N LYS A 173 15.87 -14.91 21.80
CA LYS A 173 17.03 -14.90 20.88
C LYS A 173 16.70 -14.23 19.54
N ILE A 174 15.43 -13.96 19.27
CA ILE A 174 14.96 -13.37 18.02
C ILE A 174 15.00 -11.85 18.17
N LYS A 175 15.77 -11.19 17.30
CA LYS A 175 15.84 -9.74 17.19
C LYS A 175 15.40 -9.34 15.80
N LEU A 176 14.46 -8.41 15.71
CA LEU A 176 14.15 -7.77 14.44
C LEU A 176 15.26 -6.76 14.14
N THR A 177 15.79 -6.83 12.93
CA THR A 177 16.77 -5.88 12.40
C THR A 177 16.06 -4.79 11.63
N THR A 178 16.73 -3.67 11.38
CA THR A 178 16.18 -2.60 10.52
C THR A 178 15.77 -3.16 9.16
N LYS A 179 16.50 -4.14 8.62
CA LYS A 179 16.20 -4.83 7.34
C LYS A 179 14.87 -5.57 7.30
N ASP A 180 14.30 -5.95 8.44
CA ASP A 180 12.98 -6.59 8.52
C ASP A 180 11.84 -5.57 8.35
N PHE A 181 12.18 -4.29 8.49
CA PHE A 181 11.31 -3.13 8.36
C PHE A 181 11.69 -2.24 7.17
N ASP A 182 12.94 -2.32 6.68
CA ASP A 182 13.47 -1.53 5.57
C ASP A 182 12.86 -2.00 4.26
N LEU A 183 11.99 -1.12 3.81
CA LEU A 183 11.43 -1.06 2.48
C LEU A 183 12.43 -0.54 1.43
N GLN A 184 13.52 0.10 1.87
CA GLN A 184 14.60 0.59 1.03
C GLN A 184 15.85 -0.28 1.25
N LYS A 185 16.19 -1.09 0.25
CA LYS A 185 17.57 -1.58 0.12
C LYS A 185 18.43 -0.40 -0.38
N ALA A 186 19.22 0.18 0.52
CA ALA A 186 20.64 0.47 0.29
C ALA A 186 21.34 0.62 1.64
#